data_AF-A0A1B6CIZ8-F1
#
_entry.id   AF-A0A1B6CIZ8-F1
#
_cell.length_a   1.000
_cell.length_b   1.000
_cell.length_c   1.000
_cell.angle_alpha   90.00
_cell.angle_beta   90.00
_cell.angle_gamma   90.00
#
_symmetry.space_group_name_H-M   'P 1'
#
loop_
_entity.id
_entity.type
_entity.pdbx_description
1 polymer ?
#
loop_
_entity_poly.entity_id
_entity_poly.type
_entity_poly.pdbx_seq_one_letter_code
_entity_poly.pdbx_strand_id
1 'polypeptide(L)'
;MAFSTKTCMYLFSQMLFYICYAFNVTEVQELDESISKNIMSVSNKTEASRMQREITFYTGGMCGIVLNILDPFYEGNIKKICNDIFAYGKPKFINLTIDEDKYKKKLFWADDDFEFFKDLRTDSNTIWHEFVNTYRKHILNCTVL
;
A
#
# COMPACT_ATOMS: atom_id res chain seq x y z
N MET A 1 -5.78 -26.37 -20.01
CA MET A 1 -4.80 -25.53 -20.74
C MET A 1 -3.80 -25.04 -19.72
N ALA A 2 -2.54 -25.49 -19.77
CA ALA A 2 -1.51 -25.05 -18.83
C ALA A 2 -0.79 -23.83 -19.43
N PHE A 3 -0.78 -22.70 -18.73
CA PHE A 3 0.00 -21.54 -19.15
C PHE A 3 1.49 -21.78 -18.88
N SER A 4 2.33 -21.38 -19.82
CA SER A 4 3.79 -21.39 -19.65
C SER A 4 4.21 -20.46 -18.51
N THR A 5 5.23 -20.84 -17.74
CA THR A 5 5.83 -19.99 -16.69
C THR A 5 6.23 -18.60 -17.21
N LYS A 6 6.65 -18.49 -18.48
CA LYS A 6 6.94 -17.20 -19.12
C LYS A 6 5.68 -16.35 -19.33
N THR A 7 4.57 -16.98 -19.70
CA THR A 7 3.28 -16.31 -19.86
C THR A 7 2.72 -15.86 -18.51
N CYS A 8 2.86 -16.67 -17.45
CA CYS A 8 2.48 -16.26 -16.10
C CYS A 8 3.33 -15.09 -15.59
N MET A 9 4.66 -15.11 -15.79
CA MET A 9 5.53 -13.99 -15.41
C MET A 9 5.19 -12.71 -16.18
N TYR A 10 4.88 -12.82 -17.48
CA TYR A 10 4.46 -11.67 -18.28
C TYR A 10 3.13 -11.07 -17.81
N LEU A 11 2.11 -11.91 -17.59
CA LEU A 11 0.81 -11.46 -17.06
C LEU A 11 0.94 -10.87 -15.65
N PHE A 12 1.79 -11.44 -14.81
CA PHE A 12 2.11 -10.92 -13.48
C PHE A 12 2.79 -9.55 -13.56
N SER A 13 3.75 -9.38 -14.47
CA SER A 13 4.41 -8.10 -14.72
C SER A 13 3.46 -7.04 -15.27
N GLN A 14 2.54 -7.42 -16.18
CA GLN A 14 1.51 -6.51 -16.69
C GLN A 14 0.48 -6.13 -15.62
N MET A 15 0.09 -7.06 -14.75
CA MET A 15 -0.78 -6.77 -13.61
C MET A 15 -0.11 -5.83 -12.61
N LEU A 16 1.16 -6.06 -12.27
CA LEU A 16 1.95 -5.17 -11.42
C LEU A 16 2.02 -3.77 -12.02
N PHE A 17 2.25 -3.68 -13.33
CA PHE A 17 2.29 -2.41 -14.06
C PHE A 17 0.94 -1.68 -14.04
N TYR A 18 -0.17 -2.41 -14.24
CA TYR A 18 -1.52 -1.83 -14.22
C TYR A 18 -1.94 -1.34 -12.83
N ILE A 19 -1.59 -2.08 -11.78
CA ILE A 19 -1.82 -1.67 -10.39
C ILE A 19 -1.04 -0.39 -10.07
N CYS A 20 0.18 -0.23 -10.60
CA CYS A 20 0.94 1.00 -10.45
C CYS A 20 0.34 2.20 -11.19
N TYR A 21 -0.43 1.96 -12.27
CA TYR A 21 -0.97 3.02 -13.12
C TYR A 21 -2.35 3.55 -12.69
N ALA A 22 -3.17 2.73 -12.03
CA ALA A 22 -4.54 3.09 -11.65
C ALA A 22 -4.71 3.57 -10.20
N PHE A 23 -3.70 3.33 -9.35
CA PHE A 23 -3.77 3.68 -7.93
C PHE A 23 -3.85 5.20 -7.74
N ASN A 24 -4.79 5.67 -6.94
CA ASN A 24 -5.04 7.09 -6.67
C ASN A 24 -5.51 7.31 -5.22
N VAL A 25 -5.91 8.55 -4.90
CA VAL A 25 -6.33 8.94 -3.54
C VAL A 25 -7.55 8.17 -3.05
N THR A 26 -8.45 7.76 -3.96
CA THR A 26 -9.68 7.03 -3.60
C THR A 26 -9.32 5.66 -3.04
N GLU A 27 -8.42 4.92 -3.69
CA GLU A 27 -7.98 3.62 -3.19
C GLU A 27 -7.22 3.76 -1.89
N VAL A 28 -6.42 4.82 -1.71
CA VAL A 28 -5.77 5.10 -0.42
C VAL A 28 -6.79 5.29 0.70
N GLN A 29 -7.86 6.05 0.45
CA GLN A 29 -8.92 6.30 1.41
C GLN A 29 -9.70 5.02 1.77
N GLU A 30 -10.13 4.28 0.74
CA GLU A 30 -10.88 3.04 0.93
C GLU A 30 -10.06 1.98 1.67
N LEU A 31 -8.76 1.86 1.36
CA LEU A 31 -7.85 0.96 2.05
C LEU A 31 -7.61 1.41 3.51
N ASP A 32 -7.37 2.71 3.77
CA ASP A 32 -7.20 3.19 5.15
C ASP A 32 -8.43 2.90 6.01
N GLU A 33 -9.62 3.16 5.48
CA GLU A 33 -10.88 2.89 6.19
C GLU A 33 -11.10 1.39 6.43
N SER A 34 -10.92 0.56 5.39
CA SER A 34 -11.10 -0.90 5.50
C SER A 34 -10.11 -1.49 6.50
N ILE A 35 -8.81 -1.17 6.37
CA ILE A 35 -7.76 -1.70 7.24
C ILE A 35 -7.95 -1.20 8.67
N SER A 36 -8.20 0.10 8.87
CA SER A 36 -8.40 0.66 10.21
C SER A 36 -9.58 0.00 10.93
N LYS A 37 -10.69 -0.26 10.21
CA LYS A 37 -11.83 -1.00 10.74
C LYS A 37 -11.45 -2.44 11.07
N ASN A 38 -10.81 -3.14 10.13
CA ASN A 38 -10.45 -4.54 10.28
C ASN A 38 -9.45 -4.74 11.43
N ILE A 39 -8.48 -3.86 11.64
CA ILE A 39 -7.53 -3.94 12.77
C ILE A 39 -8.28 -3.96 14.11
N MET A 40 -9.31 -3.14 14.23
CA MET A 40 -10.06 -3.02 15.49
C MET A 40 -11.03 -4.20 15.70
N SER A 41 -11.63 -4.72 14.64
CA SER A 41 -12.73 -5.69 14.72
C SER A 41 -12.41 -7.11 14.26
N VAL A 42 -11.17 -7.42 13.86
CA VAL A 42 -10.82 -8.75 13.31
C VAL A 42 -11.27 -9.88 14.23
N SER A 43 -11.96 -10.85 13.64
CA SER A 43 -12.61 -11.94 14.37
C SER A 43 -12.12 -13.32 13.96
N ASN A 44 -11.60 -13.46 12.74
CA ASN A 44 -11.20 -14.74 12.18
C ASN A 44 -10.00 -14.61 11.23
N LYS A 45 -9.37 -15.75 10.93
CA LYS A 45 -8.17 -15.82 10.08
C LYS A 45 -8.42 -15.28 8.66
N THR A 46 -9.60 -15.51 8.08
CA THR A 46 -9.95 -15.03 6.73
C THR A 46 -9.98 -13.51 6.65
N GLU A 47 -10.57 -12.84 7.65
CA GLU A 47 -10.55 -11.38 7.76
C GLU A 47 -9.13 -10.85 7.95
N ALA A 48 -8.33 -11.54 8.77
CA ALA A 48 -6.95 -11.18 9.02
C ALA A 48 -6.08 -11.29 7.75
N SER A 49 -6.26 -12.36 6.97
CA SER A 49 -5.60 -12.53 5.66
C SER A 49 -6.12 -11.56 4.59
N ARG A 50 -7.40 -11.15 4.65
CA ARG A 50 -7.90 -10.06 3.80
C ARG A 50 -7.20 -8.75 4.15
N MET A 51 -7.12 -8.42 5.43
CA MET A 51 -6.45 -7.21 5.92
C MET A 51 -4.96 -7.19 5.53
N GLN A 52 -4.24 -8.30 5.67
CA GLN A 52 -2.85 -8.42 5.20
C GLN A 52 -2.73 -8.12 3.70
N ARG A 53 -3.64 -8.66 2.87
CA ARG A 53 -3.68 -8.37 1.44
C ARG A 53 -3.96 -6.90 1.15
N GLU A 54 -4.91 -6.28 1.84
CA GLU A 54 -5.22 -4.85 1.72
C GLU A 54 -3.99 -3.98 2.03
N ILE A 55 -3.23 -4.32 3.09
CA ILE A 55 -1.97 -3.64 3.43
C ILE A 55 -0.93 -3.82 2.31
N THR A 56 -0.78 -5.04 1.78
CA THR A 56 0.10 -5.30 0.63
C THR A 56 -0.31 -4.50 -0.61
N PHE A 57 -1.62 -4.40 -0.90
CA PHE A 57 -2.14 -3.59 -2.00
C PHE A 57 -1.84 -2.11 -1.80
N TYR A 58 -2.02 -1.58 -0.58
CA TYR A 58 -1.62 -0.21 -0.26
C TYR A 58 -0.13 0.01 -0.50
N THR A 59 0.72 -0.85 0.06
CA THR A 59 2.18 -0.72 -0.06
C THR A 59 2.63 -0.77 -1.53
N GLY A 60 2.11 -1.73 -2.29
CA GLY A 60 2.40 -1.86 -3.72
C GLY A 60 1.90 -0.69 -4.55
N GLY A 61 0.67 -0.21 -4.28
CA GLY A 61 0.10 0.95 -4.96
C GLY A 61 0.89 2.23 -4.71
N MET A 62 1.26 2.49 -3.45
CA MET A 62 2.12 3.64 -3.09
C MET A 62 3.51 3.53 -3.72
N CYS A 63 4.07 2.33 -3.84
CA CYS A 63 5.32 2.10 -4.56
C CYS A 63 5.18 2.46 -6.05
N GLY A 64 4.07 2.06 -6.67
CA GLY A 64 3.73 2.49 -8.03
C GLY A 64 3.67 4.01 -8.19
N ILE A 65 3.08 4.72 -7.23
CA ILE A 65 3.07 6.20 -7.23
C ILE A 65 4.50 6.76 -7.16
N VAL A 66 5.34 6.25 -6.26
CA VAL A 66 6.75 6.67 -6.15
C VAL A 66 7.48 6.48 -7.48
N LEU A 67 7.34 5.32 -8.11
CA LEU A 67 7.96 5.01 -9.39
C LEU A 67 7.46 5.94 -10.50
N ASN A 68 6.16 6.23 -10.56
CA ASN A 68 5.59 7.15 -11.55
C ASN A 68 6.07 8.60 -11.36
N ILE A 69 6.37 9.04 -10.13
CA ILE A 69 6.99 10.36 -9.90
C ILE A 69 8.43 10.40 -10.44
N LEU A 70 9.14 9.29 -10.32
CA LEU A 70 10.55 9.18 -10.74
C LEU A 70 10.71 8.92 -12.24
N ASP A 71 9.68 8.42 -12.92
CA ASP A 71 9.71 8.16 -14.36
C ASP A 71 9.58 9.47 -15.17
N PRO A 72 10.64 9.90 -15.88
CA PRO A 72 10.60 11.12 -16.69
C PRO A 72 9.66 11.01 -17.90
N PHE A 73 9.23 9.80 -18.28
CA PHE A 73 8.37 9.55 -19.43
C PHE A 73 6.90 9.33 -19.05
N TYR A 74 6.53 9.48 -17.78
CA TYR A 74 5.15 9.31 -17.35
C TYR A 74 4.28 10.47 -17.84
N GLU A 75 3.41 10.20 -18.81
CA GLU A 75 2.51 11.21 -19.43
C GLU A 75 1.18 11.40 -18.68
N GLY A 76 0.95 10.69 -17.57
CA GLY A 76 -0.30 10.77 -16.81
C GLY A 76 -0.36 11.95 -15.82
N ASN A 77 -1.54 12.15 -15.21
CA ASN A 77 -1.77 13.24 -14.24
C ASN A 77 -1.22 12.91 -12.83
N ILE A 78 0.04 12.49 -12.75
CA ILE A 78 0.68 12.06 -11.49
C ILE A 78 0.74 13.20 -10.47
N LYS A 79 0.93 14.45 -10.93
CA LYS A 79 0.96 15.63 -10.06
C LYS A 79 -0.34 15.80 -9.29
N LYS A 80 -1.50 15.68 -9.96
CA LYS A 80 -2.80 15.77 -9.29
C LYS A 80 -2.97 14.64 -8.28
N ILE A 81 -2.68 13.40 -8.69
CA ILE A 81 -2.79 12.22 -7.81
C ILE A 81 -1.94 12.41 -6.56
N CYS A 82 -0.68 12.84 -6.71
CA CYS A 82 0.22 13.06 -5.59
C CYS A 82 -0.24 14.21 -4.68
N ASN A 83 -0.76 15.31 -5.25
CA ASN A 83 -1.31 16.41 -4.47
C ASN A 83 -2.50 15.92 -3.61
N ASP A 84 -3.41 15.15 -4.20
CA ASP A 84 -4.59 14.64 -3.52
C ASP A 84 -4.22 13.66 -2.40
N ILE A 85 -3.28 12.72 -2.66
CA ILE A 85 -2.76 11.78 -1.65
C ILE A 85 -2.03 12.54 -0.52
N PHE A 86 -1.19 13.52 -0.86
CA PHE A 86 -0.46 14.30 0.13
C PHE A 86 -1.40 15.15 0.99
N ALA A 87 -2.46 15.70 0.40
CA ALA A 87 -3.49 16.46 1.11
C ALA A 87 -4.34 15.59 2.03
N TYR A 88 -4.67 14.36 1.62
CA TYR A 88 -5.31 13.38 2.49
C TYR A 88 -4.44 13.04 3.71
N GLY A 89 -3.14 12.92 3.48
CA GLY A 89 -2.15 12.69 4.53
C GLY A 89 -1.89 11.22 4.82
N LYS A 90 -1.12 10.97 5.88
CA LYS A 90 -0.67 9.63 6.25
C LYS A 90 -1.87 8.78 6.68
N PRO A 91 -2.06 7.57 6.11
CA PRO A 91 -3.12 6.67 6.54
C PRO A 91 -3.08 6.37 8.03
N LYS A 92 -4.25 6.35 8.67
CA LYS A 92 -4.40 6.14 10.11
C LYS A 92 -3.95 4.76 10.51
N PHE A 93 -4.22 3.74 9.68
CA PHE A 93 -3.90 2.35 10.00
C PHE A 93 -2.41 2.14 10.29
N ILE A 94 -1.52 2.96 9.71
CA ILE A 94 -0.07 2.87 9.92
C ILE A 94 0.31 3.16 11.38
N ASN A 95 -0.45 4.01 12.07
CA ASN A 95 -0.14 4.42 13.45
C ASN A 95 -1.02 3.74 14.50
N LEU A 96 -1.98 2.90 14.10
CA LEU A 96 -2.84 2.20 15.06
C LEU A 96 -2.03 1.26 15.97
N THR A 97 -2.39 1.22 17.25
CA THR A 97 -1.81 0.25 18.18
C THR A 97 -2.48 -1.10 17.97
N ILE A 98 -1.69 -2.17 17.95
CA ILE A 98 -2.19 -3.54 17.80
C ILE A 98 -2.04 -4.25 19.13
N ASP A 99 -3.08 -4.96 19.54
CA ASP A 99 -3.06 -5.83 20.72
C ASP A 99 -2.57 -7.22 20.30
N GLU A 100 -1.27 -7.49 20.46
CA GLU A 100 -0.64 -8.76 20.09
C GLU A 100 -1.34 -9.97 20.73
N ASP A 101 -1.70 -9.87 22.00
CA ASP A 101 -2.39 -10.93 22.75
C ASP A 101 -3.74 -11.26 22.13
N LYS A 102 -4.51 -10.23 21.75
CA LYS A 102 -5.79 -10.41 21.06
C LYS A 102 -5.59 -11.14 19.74
N TYR A 103 -4.57 -10.81 18.96
CA TYR A 103 -4.35 -11.43 17.66
C TYR A 103 -3.88 -12.88 17.80
N LYS A 104 -2.91 -13.16 18.68
CA LYS A 104 -2.42 -14.52 18.93
C LYS A 104 -3.52 -15.42 19.49
N LYS A 105 -4.27 -14.96 20.50
CA LYS A 105 -5.30 -15.77 21.17
C LYS A 105 -6.58 -15.93 20.34
N LYS A 106 -7.03 -14.88 19.66
CA LYS A 106 -8.33 -14.91 18.93
C LYS A 106 -8.20 -15.45 17.51
N LEU A 107 -7.08 -15.20 16.84
CA LEU A 107 -6.85 -15.61 15.45
C LEU A 107 -6.00 -16.87 15.33
N PHE A 108 -5.48 -17.39 16.45
CA PHE A 108 -4.54 -18.50 16.49
C PHE A 108 -3.33 -18.27 15.56
N TRP A 109 -2.88 -17.02 15.49
CA TRP A 109 -1.68 -16.65 14.75
C TRP A 109 -0.44 -17.20 15.45
N ALA A 110 0.43 -17.84 14.67
CA ALA A 110 1.78 -18.14 15.14
C ALA A 110 2.58 -16.85 15.30
N ASP A 111 3.71 -16.92 16.01
CA ASP A 111 4.62 -15.78 16.14
C ASP A 111 5.04 -15.25 14.77
N ASP A 112 5.34 -16.14 13.82
CA ASP A 112 5.71 -15.80 12.45
C ASP A 112 4.60 -15.04 11.70
N ASP A 113 3.32 -15.40 11.89
CA ASP A 113 2.19 -14.70 11.26
C ASP A 113 2.07 -13.26 11.78
N PHE A 114 2.33 -13.07 13.08
CA PHE A 114 2.28 -11.76 13.72
C PHE A 114 3.49 -10.89 13.37
N GLU A 115 4.69 -11.46 13.31
CA GLU A 115 5.88 -10.78 12.80
C GLU A 115 5.67 -10.33 11.36
N PHE A 116 5.20 -11.22 10.48
CA PHE A 116 4.88 -10.85 9.10
C PHE A 116 3.88 -9.68 9.01
N PHE A 117 2.87 -9.65 9.88
CA PHE A 117 1.95 -8.52 9.94
C PHE A 117 2.62 -7.20 10.38
N LYS A 118 3.55 -7.26 11.34
CA LYS A 118 4.33 -6.09 11.76
C LYS A 118 5.26 -5.60 10.65
N ASP A 119 5.89 -6.52 9.93
CA ASP A 119 6.75 -6.21 8.79
C ASP A 119 5.96 -5.49 7.69
N LEU A 120 4.78 -6.01 7.32
CA LEU A 120 3.90 -5.35 6.35
C LEU A 120 3.56 -3.90 6.71
N ARG A 121 3.31 -3.63 8.00
CA ARG A 121 3.04 -2.26 8.47
C ARG A 121 4.27 -1.37 8.45
N THR A 122 5.44 -1.95 8.75
CA THR A 122 6.73 -1.25 8.65
C THR A 122 7.00 -0.87 7.20
N ASP A 123 6.72 -1.76 6.26
CA ASP A 123 6.83 -1.49 4.83
C ASP A 123 5.86 -0.39 4.38
N SER A 124 4.59 -0.46 4.80
CA SER A 124 3.61 0.60 4.53
C SER A 124 4.04 1.96 5.07
N ASN A 125 4.65 2.00 6.26
CA ASN A 125 5.18 3.23 6.82
C ASN A 125 6.38 3.76 6.02
N THR A 126 7.28 2.85 5.64
CA THR A 126 8.49 3.17 4.87
C THR A 126 8.11 3.77 3.52
N ILE A 127 7.20 3.13 2.78
CA ILE A 127 6.79 3.63 1.47
C ILE A 127 6.02 4.96 1.55
N TRP A 128 5.26 5.19 2.62
CA TRP A 128 4.66 6.52 2.86
C TRP A 128 5.72 7.60 3.01
N HIS A 129 6.78 7.35 3.79
CA HIS A 129 7.87 8.29 3.95
C HIS A 129 8.63 8.52 2.64
N GLU A 130 8.86 7.48 1.87
CA GLU A 130 9.48 7.56 0.55
C GLU A 130 8.63 8.39 -0.41
N PHE A 131 7.31 8.17 -0.46
CA PHE A 131 6.38 9.01 -1.21
C PHE A 131 6.51 10.48 -0.84
N VAL A 132 6.44 10.82 0.45
CA VAL A 132 6.54 12.22 0.90
C VAL A 132 7.86 12.86 0.48
N ASN A 133 8.98 12.13 0.62
CA ASN A 133 10.30 12.63 0.26
C ASN A 133 10.42 12.84 -1.26
N THR A 134 9.99 11.86 -2.05
CA THR A 134 10.01 11.89 -3.52
C THR A 134 9.11 12.99 -4.06
N TYR A 135 7.87 13.11 -3.55
CA TYR A 135 6.94 14.17 -3.91
C TYR A 135 7.50 15.57 -3.61
N ARG A 136 8.09 15.78 -2.43
CA ARG A 136 8.72 17.06 -2.07
C ARG A 136 9.85 17.41 -3.03
N LYS A 137 10.72 16.44 -3.32
CA LYS A 137 11.91 16.64 -4.14
C LYS A 137 11.59 16.90 -5.61
N HIS A 138 10.62 16.18 -6.18
CA HIS A 138 10.40 16.15 -7.64
C HIS A 138 9.15 16.88 -8.11
N ILE A 139 8.14 17.08 -7.24
CA ILE A 139 6.89 17.74 -7.63
C ILE A 139 6.78 19.14 -6.99
N LEU A 140 7.00 19.26 -5.68
CA LEU A 140 6.88 20.55 -5.00
C LEU A 140 8.01 21.52 -5.36
N ASN A 141 9.26 21.07 -5.30
CA ASN A 141 10.43 21.92 -5.60
C ASN A 141 10.54 22.35 -7.07
N CYS A 142 9.81 21.72 -7.99
CA CYS A 142 9.75 22.10 -9.41
C CYS A 142 8.71 23.20 -9.70
N THR A 143 8.01 23.73 -8.70
CA THR A 143 6.96 24.77 -8.87
C THR A 143 7.50 26.19 -8.60
N VAL A 144 8.82 26.36 -8.46
CA VAL A 144 9.49 27.67 -8.32
C VAL A 144 10.28 27.98 -9.60
N LEU A 145 9.59 28.19 -10.71
CA LEU A 145 10.12 28.83 -11.93
C LEU A 145 9.00 29.61 -12.61
#